data_AF-A0A3R7NNM8-F1
#
_entry.id   AF-A0A3R7NNM8-F1
#
_cell.length_a   1.000
_cell.length_b   1.000
_cell.length_c   1.000
_cell.angle_alpha   90.00
_cell.angle_beta   90.00
_cell.angle_gamma   90.00
#
_symmetry.space_group_name_H-M   'P 1'
#
loop_
_entity.id
_entity.type
_entity.pdbx_description
1 polymer ?
#
loop_
_entity_poly.entity_id
_entity_poly.type
_entity_poly.pdbx_seq_one_letter_code
_entity_poly.pdbx_strand_id
1 'polypeptide(L)'
;MVLDASGNMLTELEESTFRHGSSMERLLLQNNWITTIHPRALAPLKSLQHLDLTNNYIEELNTVALKPVEKSLVTLKLGGNPWNCGCEVSELWSWLQDHLSYIPEPEVVKCELPKALQGHSFLLLSSSAFCPQPLILRLAIQDIQSQSLLVSWQAANSTSIYGFKVSFQITAGDGRVLGSLKSRSLPSSPRTFQLEGLRPDTSYLICVQGLTTALRPVSRARPHTQEDASTPDHPPVSRFPGAARALLRCARHCDVRACTERTSGQ
;
A
#
# COMPACT_ATOMS: atom_id res chain seq x y z
N MET A 1 -30.45 -22.14 -10.49
CA MET A 1 -29.71 -23.42 -10.29
C MET A 1 -28.55 -23.22 -9.30
N VAL A 2 -28.20 -24.24 -8.49
CA VAL A 2 -27.15 -24.15 -7.46
C VAL A 2 -26.02 -25.14 -7.78
N LEU A 3 -24.77 -24.68 -7.68
CA LEU A 3 -23.58 -25.54 -7.65
C LEU A 3 -22.90 -25.37 -6.29
N ASP A 4 -22.80 -26.46 -5.55
CA ASP A 4 -22.05 -26.54 -4.31
C ASP A 4 -20.79 -27.37 -4.51
N ALA A 5 -19.64 -26.70 -4.43
CA ALA A 5 -18.31 -27.31 -4.46
C ALA A 5 -17.49 -26.90 -3.23
N SER A 6 -18.18 -26.59 -2.12
CA SER A 6 -17.54 -26.23 -0.87
C SER A 6 -16.80 -27.40 -0.20
N GLY A 7 -15.77 -27.10 0.60
CA GLY A 7 -15.03 -28.12 1.35
C GLY A 7 -14.16 -29.06 0.49
N ASN A 8 -13.71 -28.60 -0.67
CA ASN A 8 -12.84 -29.36 -1.57
C ASN A 8 -11.41 -28.80 -1.56
N MET A 9 -10.56 -29.31 -2.47
CA MET A 9 -9.16 -28.89 -2.62
C MET A 9 -8.96 -28.05 -3.89
N LEU A 10 -9.97 -27.25 -4.29
CA LEU A 10 -9.84 -26.39 -5.46
C LEU A 10 -8.80 -25.31 -5.20
N THR A 11 -7.83 -25.16 -6.09
CA THR A 11 -6.73 -24.19 -5.95
C THR A 11 -6.88 -22.97 -6.87
N GLU A 12 -7.59 -23.13 -7.98
CA GLU A 12 -7.78 -22.08 -8.99
C GLU A 12 -9.09 -22.27 -9.76
N LEU A 13 -9.64 -21.17 -10.28
CA LEU A 13 -10.76 -21.18 -11.22
C LEU A 13 -10.27 -20.75 -12.59
N GLU A 14 -10.20 -21.68 -13.53
CA GLU A 14 -9.75 -21.41 -14.90
C GLU A 14 -10.86 -20.79 -15.77
N GLU A 15 -10.48 -20.26 -16.93
CA GLU A 15 -11.43 -19.71 -17.91
C GLU A 15 -12.55 -20.70 -18.29
N SER A 16 -12.22 -21.98 -18.35
CA SER A 16 -13.12 -23.04 -18.82
C SER A 16 -14.01 -23.67 -17.76
N THR A 17 -13.80 -23.37 -16.47
CA THR A 17 -14.43 -24.11 -15.37
C THR A 17 -15.96 -24.11 -15.45
N PHE A 18 -16.57 -23.01 -15.91
CA PHE A 18 -18.02 -22.84 -15.91
C PHE A 18 -18.65 -22.65 -17.29
N ARG A 19 -18.05 -23.21 -18.36
CA ARG A 19 -18.50 -23.01 -19.77
C ARG A 19 -19.99 -23.21 -20.03
N HIS A 20 -20.67 -24.06 -19.26
CA HIS A 20 -22.10 -24.37 -19.42
C HIS A 20 -22.98 -23.84 -18.27
N GLY A 21 -22.46 -22.94 -17.43
CA GLY A 21 -23.12 -22.47 -16.20
C GLY A 21 -24.05 -21.25 -16.37
N SER A 22 -24.61 -20.99 -17.55
CA SER A 22 -25.33 -19.74 -17.83
C SER A 22 -26.58 -19.51 -16.96
N SER A 23 -27.26 -20.58 -16.52
CA SER A 23 -28.44 -20.55 -15.64
C SER A 23 -28.11 -20.72 -14.14
N MET A 24 -26.83 -20.73 -13.77
CA MET A 24 -26.40 -20.86 -12.39
C MET A 24 -26.68 -19.56 -11.63
N GLU A 25 -27.31 -19.70 -10.46
CA GLU A 25 -27.71 -18.58 -9.59
C GLU A 25 -26.89 -18.55 -8.30
N ARG A 26 -26.44 -19.72 -7.83
CA ARG A 26 -25.65 -19.86 -6.61
C ARG A 26 -24.41 -20.70 -6.88
N LEU A 27 -23.25 -20.14 -6.55
CA LEU A 27 -21.95 -20.80 -6.61
C LEU A 27 -21.32 -20.77 -5.22
N LEU A 28 -21.24 -21.94 -4.59
CA LEU A 28 -20.70 -22.11 -3.24
C LEU A 28 -19.31 -22.74 -3.34
N LEU A 29 -18.28 -21.96 -3.02
CA LEU A 29 -16.87 -22.35 -3.13
C LEU A 29 -16.13 -22.20 -1.79
N GLN A 30 -16.85 -22.03 -0.69
CA GLN A 30 -16.25 -21.82 0.62
C GLN A 30 -15.43 -23.03 1.10
N ASN A 31 -14.43 -22.78 1.94
CA ASN A 31 -13.53 -23.81 2.48
C ASN A 31 -12.80 -24.60 1.39
N ASN A 32 -12.23 -23.89 0.41
CA ASN A 32 -11.33 -24.45 -0.60
C ASN A 32 -9.94 -23.80 -0.46
N TRP A 33 -9.02 -24.10 -1.38
CA TRP A 33 -7.66 -23.55 -1.41
C TRP A 33 -7.46 -22.54 -2.54
N ILE A 34 -8.53 -21.86 -2.96
CA ILE A 34 -8.50 -21.00 -4.13
C ILE A 34 -7.59 -19.81 -3.83
N THR A 35 -6.54 -19.66 -4.64
CA THR A 35 -5.63 -18.51 -4.58
C THR A 35 -5.91 -17.51 -5.70
N THR A 36 -6.36 -18.01 -6.85
CA THR A 36 -6.57 -17.19 -8.05
C THR A 36 -7.88 -17.54 -8.76
N ILE A 37 -8.52 -16.51 -9.32
CA ILE A 37 -9.70 -16.63 -10.17
C ILE A 37 -9.35 -16.00 -11.51
N HIS A 38 -9.37 -16.79 -12.58
CA HIS A 38 -9.05 -16.29 -13.90
C HIS A 38 -10.03 -15.17 -14.31
N PRO A 39 -9.57 -14.07 -14.95
CA PRO A 39 -10.42 -12.92 -15.29
C PRO A 39 -11.65 -13.23 -16.13
N ARG A 40 -11.68 -14.39 -16.80
CA ARG A 40 -12.82 -14.87 -17.60
C ARG A 40 -13.56 -16.08 -17.03
N ALA A 41 -13.15 -16.61 -15.87
CA ALA A 41 -13.75 -17.80 -15.28
C ALA A 41 -15.27 -17.63 -15.04
N LEU A 42 -15.68 -16.47 -14.53
CA LEU A 42 -17.08 -16.17 -14.23
C LEU A 42 -17.87 -15.63 -15.44
N ALA A 43 -17.22 -15.43 -16.58
CA ALA A 43 -17.85 -14.82 -17.76
C ALA A 43 -19.11 -15.57 -18.27
N PRO A 44 -19.18 -16.91 -18.23
CA PRO A 44 -20.38 -17.65 -18.64
C PRO A 44 -21.57 -17.51 -17.67
N LEU A 45 -21.35 -17.14 -16.41
CA LEU A 45 -22.33 -17.22 -15.32
C LEU A 45 -23.29 -16.02 -15.28
N LYS A 46 -24.06 -15.80 -16.36
CA LYS A 46 -24.88 -14.59 -16.54
C LYS A 46 -26.03 -14.41 -15.55
N SER A 47 -26.48 -15.47 -14.89
CA SER A 47 -27.57 -15.44 -13.91
C SER A 47 -27.09 -15.54 -12.46
N LEU A 48 -25.78 -15.43 -12.21
CA LEU A 48 -25.22 -15.64 -10.88
C LEU A 48 -25.63 -14.52 -9.92
N GLN A 49 -26.29 -14.91 -8.82
CA GLN A 49 -26.79 -14.02 -7.78
C GLN A 49 -25.99 -14.14 -6.49
N HIS A 50 -25.54 -15.35 -6.13
CA HIS A 50 -24.79 -15.56 -4.89
C HIS A 50 -23.46 -16.26 -5.18
N LEU A 51 -22.37 -15.62 -4.76
CA LEU A 51 -21.01 -16.16 -4.83
C LEU A 51 -20.42 -16.20 -3.42
N ASP A 52 -20.09 -17.41 -2.96
CA ASP A 52 -19.43 -17.61 -1.67
C ASP A 52 -17.98 -18.07 -1.87
N LEU A 53 -17.03 -17.18 -1.56
CA LEU A 53 -15.58 -17.44 -1.60
C LEU A 53 -14.97 -17.46 -0.19
N THR A 54 -15.80 -17.60 0.86
CA THR A 54 -15.35 -17.55 2.25
C THR A 54 -14.32 -18.64 2.56
N ASN A 55 -13.34 -18.35 3.41
CA ASN A 55 -12.30 -19.30 3.83
C ASN A 55 -11.57 -19.96 2.64
N ASN A 56 -11.02 -19.12 1.76
CA ASN A 56 -10.08 -19.51 0.72
C ASN A 56 -8.73 -18.81 0.98
N TYR A 57 -7.82 -18.84 0.01
CA TYR A 57 -6.47 -18.29 0.12
C TYR A 57 -6.25 -17.13 -0.86
N ILE A 58 -7.30 -16.35 -1.10
CA ILE A 58 -7.26 -15.22 -2.03
C ILE A 58 -6.60 -14.03 -1.32
N GLU A 59 -5.42 -13.65 -1.78
CA GLU A 59 -4.76 -12.43 -1.31
C GLU A 59 -5.29 -11.19 -2.05
N GLU A 60 -5.55 -11.33 -3.35
CA GLU A 60 -6.01 -10.25 -4.22
C GLU A 60 -7.04 -10.80 -5.22
N LEU A 61 -8.14 -10.07 -5.40
CA LEU A 61 -9.18 -10.42 -6.36
C LEU A 61 -9.20 -9.41 -7.51
N ASN A 62 -9.01 -9.91 -8.73
CA ASN A 62 -9.06 -9.06 -9.91
C ASN A 62 -10.51 -8.66 -10.21
N THR A 63 -10.80 -7.35 -10.21
CA THR A 63 -12.13 -6.79 -10.51
C THR A 63 -12.64 -7.20 -11.89
N VAL A 64 -11.75 -7.48 -12.85
CA VAL A 64 -12.10 -7.96 -14.19
C VAL A 64 -12.87 -9.29 -14.13
N ALA A 65 -12.57 -10.16 -13.17
CA ALA A 65 -13.29 -11.42 -12.99
C ALA A 65 -14.75 -11.20 -12.55
N LEU A 66 -15.04 -10.10 -11.85
CA LEU A 66 -16.36 -9.78 -11.30
C LEU A 66 -17.25 -9.00 -12.26
N LYS A 67 -16.66 -8.18 -13.15
CA LYS A 67 -17.40 -7.38 -14.16
C LYS A 67 -18.48 -8.17 -14.95
N PRO A 68 -18.25 -9.43 -15.38
CA PRO A 68 -19.26 -10.17 -16.13
C PRO A 68 -20.53 -10.53 -15.34
N VAL A 69 -20.42 -10.62 -14.01
CA VAL A 69 -21.51 -11.02 -13.10
C VAL A 69 -22.04 -9.85 -12.26
N GLU A 70 -21.39 -8.69 -12.32
CA GLU A 70 -21.70 -7.46 -11.57
C GLU A 70 -23.18 -7.09 -11.56
N LYS A 71 -23.87 -7.18 -12.71
CA LYS A 71 -25.29 -6.81 -12.83
C LYS A 71 -26.26 -7.81 -12.22
N SER A 72 -25.89 -9.09 -12.14
CA SER A 72 -26.76 -10.15 -11.63
C SER A 72 -26.50 -10.44 -10.16
N LEU A 73 -25.33 -10.04 -9.65
CA LEU A 73 -24.88 -10.36 -8.31
C LEU A 73 -25.72 -9.65 -7.25
N VAL A 74 -26.09 -10.40 -6.22
CA VAL A 74 -26.86 -9.96 -5.06
C VAL A 74 -26.06 -10.16 -3.77
N THR A 75 -25.27 -11.23 -3.69
CA THR A 75 -24.45 -11.53 -2.52
C THR A 75 -23.06 -12.00 -2.91
N LEU A 76 -22.06 -11.36 -2.30
CA LEU A 76 -20.66 -11.71 -2.42
C LEU A 76 -20.07 -11.88 -1.02
N LYS A 77 -19.62 -13.09 -0.70
CA LYS A 77 -18.95 -13.39 0.58
C LYS A 77 -17.46 -13.62 0.36
N LEU A 78 -16.65 -12.86 1.11
CA LEU A 78 -15.20 -12.75 0.96
C LEU A 78 -14.43 -12.98 2.27
N GLY A 79 -15.14 -13.27 3.37
CA GLY A 79 -14.53 -13.42 4.70
C GLY A 79 -13.51 -14.55 4.78
N GLY A 80 -12.58 -14.44 5.74
CA GLY A 80 -11.63 -15.52 6.02
C GLY A 80 -10.59 -15.80 4.93
N ASN A 81 -10.36 -14.84 4.02
CA ASN A 81 -9.26 -14.89 3.06
C ASN A 81 -8.08 -14.02 3.55
N PRO A 82 -6.83 -14.35 3.20
CA PRO A 82 -5.63 -13.62 3.60
C PRO A 82 -5.44 -12.32 2.79
N TRP A 83 -6.41 -11.40 2.84
CA TRP A 83 -6.42 -10.20 1.99
C TRP A 83 -5.15 -9.37 2.14
N ASN A 84 -4.53 -9.06 1.00
CA ASN A 84 -3.45 -8.09 0.89
C ASN A 84 -4.02 -6.70 0.66
N CYS A 85 -4.13 -5.91 1.72
CA CYS A 85 -4.67 -4.56 1.73
C CYS A 85 -3.61 -3.50 1.40
N GLY A 86 -2.71 -3.74 0.45
CA GLY A 86 -1.74 -2.75 0.00
C GLY A 86 -2.30 -1.78 -1.05
N CYS A 87 -1.41 -1.07 -1.74
CA CYS A 87 -1.81 -0.07 -2.74
C CYS A 87 -2.29 -0.70 -4.05
N GLU A 88 -1.75 -1.87 -4.37
CA GLU A 88 -2.01 -2.66 -5.56
C GLU A 88 -3.48 -3.07 -5.69
N VAL A 89 -4.19 -3.26 -4.57
CA VAL A 89 -5.62 -3.59 -4.54
C VAL A 89 -6.56 -2.38 -4.47
N SER A 90 -6.07 -1.18 -4.80
CA SER A 90 -6.89 0.05 -4.74
C SER A 90 -8.12 0.00 -5.66
N GLU A 91 -8.01 -0.64 -6.82
CA GLU A 91 -9.15 -0.84 -7.73
C GLU A 91 -10.19 -1.79 -7.12
N LEU A 92 -9.75 -2.88 -6.50
CA LEU A 92 -10.63 -3.81 -5.79
C LEU A 92 -11.34 -3.12 -4.63
N TRP A 93 -10.61 -2.36 -3.82
CA TRP A 93 -11.22 -1.62 -2.71
C TRP A 93 -12.29 -0.66 -3.22
N SER A 94 -12.00 0.15 -4.26
CA SER A 94 -12.98 1.06 -4.84
C SER A 94 -14.22 0.33 -5.33
N TRP A 95 -14.03 -0.78 -6.05
CA TRP A 95 -15.14 -1.58 -6.55
C TRP A 95 -16.01 -2.14 -5.42
N LEU A 96 -15.40 -2.65 -4.34
CA LEU A 96 -16.14 -3.17 -3.19
C LEU A 96 -16.87 -2.05 -2.42
N GLN A 97 -16.30 -0.84 -2.35
CA GLN A 97 -16.98 0.33 -1.75
C GLN A 97 -18.23 0.72 -2.55
N ASP A 98 -18.12 0.76 -3.88
CA ASP A 98 -19.24 1.08 -4.77
C ASP A 98 -20.36 0.01 -4.70
N HIS A 99 -20.00 -1.20 -4.27
CA HIS A 99 -20.88 -2.37 -4.23
C HIS A 99 -21.05 -2.96 -2.82
N LEU A 100 -20.95 -2.14 -1.76
CA LEU A 100 -21.09 -2.59 -0.37
C LEU A 100 -22.41 -3.33 -0.11
N SER A 101 -23.47 -3.02 -0.86
CA SER A 101 -24.77 -3.70 -0.76
C SER A 101 -24.71 -5.19 -1.07
N TYR A 102 -23.72 -5.66 -1.84
CA TYR A 102 -23.52 -7.09 -2.12
C TYR A 102 -22.87 -7.83 -0.95
N ILE A 103 -22.27 -7.11 0.00
CA ILE A 103 -21.44 -7.68 1.06
C ILE A 103 -22.22 -7.60 2.38
N PRO A 104 -22.88 -8.68 2.82
CA PRO A 104 -23.72 -8.64 4.02
C PRO A 104 -22.91 -8.40 5.30
N GLU A 105 -21.64 -8.80 5.32
CA GLU A 105 -20.77 -8.76 6.49
C GLU A 105 -19.40 -8.13 6.12
N PRO A 106 -19.31 -6.80 5.99
CA PRO A 106 -18.04 -6.17 5.60
C PRO A 106 -16.94 -6.34 6.65
N GLU A 107 -17.30 -6.52 7.93
CA GLU A 107 -16.36 -6.64 9.05
C GLU A 107 -15.53 -7.93 9.06
N VAL A 108 -15.96 -8.95 8.33
CA VAL A 108 -15.22 -10.22 8.24
C VAL A 108 -14.15 -10.22 7.15
N VAL A 109 -14.14 -9.18 6.30
CA VAL A 109 -13.14 -8.98 5.26
C VAL A 109 -11.94 -8.27 5.88
N LYS A 110 -11.09 -9.04 6.56
CA LYS A 110 -9.93 -8.51 7.30
C LYS A 110 -8.64 -8.63 6.50
N CYS A 111 -7.77 -7.65 6.67
CA CYS A 111 -6.43 -7.64 6.11
C CYS A 111 -5.52 -8.63 6.85
N GLU A 112 -4.78 -9.44 6.11
CA GLU A 112 -3.68 -10.25 6.65
C GLU A 112 -2.32 -9.64 6.28
N LEU A 113 -2.27 -8.98 5.12
CA LEU A 113 -1.12 -8.24 4.62
C LEU A 113 -1.52 -6.78 4.29
N PRO A 114 -0.57 -5.83 4.34
CA PRO A 114 0.73 -5.93 5.01
C PRO A 114 0.56 -6.05 6.54
N LYS A 115 1.59 -6.53 7.25
CA LYS A 115 1.54 -6.74 8.72
C LYS A 115 1.13 -5.50 9.53
N ALA A 116 1.36 -4.30 9.02
CA ALA A 116 0.92 -3.06 9.64
C ALA A 116 -0.61 -2.89 9.70
N LEU A 117 -1.34 -3.54 8.78
CA LEU A 117 -2.80 -3.49 8.69
C LEU A 117 -3.46 -4.79 9.13
N GLN A 118 -2.69 -5.76 9.62
CA GLN A 118 -3.22 -7.07 9.99
C GLN A 118 -4.39 -6.94 10.99
N GLY A 119 -5.46 -7.68 10.72
CA GLY A 119 -6.68 -7.72 11.53
C GLY A 119 -7.65 -6.54 11.33
N HIS A 120 -7.28 -5.50 10.58
CA HIS A 120 -8.19 -4.40 10.26
C HIS A 120 -9.19 -4.82 9.19
N SER A 121 -10.43 -4.34 9.29
CA SER A 121 -11.47 -4.55 8.27
C SER A 121 -11.15 -3.73 7.02
N PHE A 122 -10.90 -4.41 5.89
CA PHE A 122 -10.47 -3.79 4.64
C PHE A 122 -11.45 -2.73 4.13
N LEU A 123 -12.75 -3.02 4.27
CA LEU A 123 -13.83 -2.16 3.80
C LEU A 123 -14.13 -0.98 4.73
N LEU A 124 -13.63 -0.99 5.96
CA LEU A 124 -13.72 0.16 6.87
C LEU A 124 -12.50 1.09 6.82
N LEU A 125 -11.41 0.67 6.17
CA LEU A 125 -10.23 1.51 6.01
C LEU A 125 -10.51 2.65 5.02
N SER A 126 -9.96 3.84 5.28
CA SER A 126 -9.93 4.90 4.27
C SER A 126 -8.88 4.61 3.21
N SER A 127 -9.12 5.03 1.96
CA SER A 127 -8.16 4.91 0.85
C SER A 127 -6.76 5.42 1.20
N SER A 128 -6.68 6.52 1.96
CA SER A 128 -5.43 7.12 2.44
C SER A 128 -4.72 6.30 3.53
N ALA A 129 -5.43 5.45 4.27
CA ALA A 129 -4.86 4.65 5.36
C ALA A 129 -4.02 3.50 4.80
N PHE A 130 -4.49 2.84 3.73
CA PHE A 130 -3.82 1.69 3.15
C PHE A 130 -3.04 2.03 1.88
N CYS A 131 -3.56 2.93 1.03
CA CYS A 131 -2.86 3.45 -0.15
C CYS A 131 -2.58 4.96 -0.07
N PRO A 132 -1.61 5.38 0.76
CA PRO A 132 -1.25 6.78 0.86
C PRO A 132 -0.59 7.27 -0.45
N GLN A 133 -1.22 8.23 -1.13
CA GLN A 133 -0.65 8.90 -2.30
C GLN A 133 0.66 9.61 -1.93
N PRO A 134 1.70 9.57 -2.79
CA PRO A 134 3.00 10.13 -2.46
C PRO A 134 2.89 11.61 -2.08
N LEU A 135 3.28 11.93 -0.84
CA LEU A 135 3.26 13.29 -0.30
C LEU A 135 4.14 14.18 -1.17
N ILE A 136 5.29 13.67 -1.58
CA ILE A 136 6.22 14.32 -2.52
C ILE A 136 5.81 13.97 -3.95
N LEU A 137 5.28 14.95 -4.68
CA LEU A 137 4.80 14.82 -6.06
C LEU A 137 5.95 14.90 -7.06
N ARG A 138 6.88 15.82 -6.83
CA ARG A 138 8.07 16.01 -7.67
C ARG A 138 9.30 16.20 -6.81
N LEU A 139 10.41 15.66 -7.31
CA LEU A 139 11.74 15.85 -6.76
C LEU A 139 12.65 16.25 -7.92
N ALA A 140 13.39 17.34 -7.77
CA ALA A 140 14.35 17.81 -8.74
C ALA A 140 15.69 18.08 -8.06
N ILE A 141 16.76 17.79 -8.80
CA ILE A 141 18.14 18.13 -8.45
C ILE A 141 18.54 19.26 -9.38
N GLN A 142 19.05 20.35 -8.81
CA GLN A 142 19.39 21.61 -9.46
C GLN A 142 20.77 22.07 -8.96
N ASP A 143 21.36 23.07 -9.62
CA ASP A 143 22.60 23.75 -9.20
C ASP A 143 23.71 22.79 -8.76
N ILE A 144 24.00 21.78 -9.59
CA ILE A 144 25.03 20.78 -9.30
C ILE A 144 26.41 21.43 -9.43
N GLN A 145 27.17 21.35 -8.35
CA GLN A 145 28.55 21.82 -8.24
C GLN A 145 29.46 20.65 -7.82
N SER A 146 30.78 20.88 -7.77
CA SER A 146 31.77 19.84 -7.45
C SER A 146 31.60 19.22 -6.06
N GLN A 147 30.99 19.94 -5.10
CA GLN A 147 30.81 19.49 -3.71
C GLN A 147 29.43 19.82 -3.13
N SER A 148 28.54 20.40 -3.93
CA SER A 148 27.21 20.79 -3.48
C SER A 148 26.18 20.59 -4.59
N LEU A 149 24.91 20.49 -4.20
CA LEU A 149 23.79 20.51 -5.13
C LEU A 149 22.54 21.00 -4.41
N LEU A 150 21.57 21.51 -5.17
CA LEU A 150 20.28 21.95 -4.66
C LEU A 150 19.23 20.85 -4.90
N VAL A 151 18.53 20.45 -3.84
CA VAL A 151 17.37 19.56 -3.94
C VAL A 151 16.12 20.38 -3.73
N SER A 152 15.18 20.28 -4.67
CA SER A 152 13.87 20.92 -4.55
C SER A 152 12.76 19.89 -4.72
N TRP A 153 11.64 20.11 -4.02
CA TRP A 153 10.50 19.21 -4.13
C TRP A 153 9.16 19.92 -4.11
N GLN A 154 8.18 19.31 -4.77
CA GLN A 154 6.78 19.68 -4.65
C GLN A 154 6.09 18.61 -3.81
N ALA A 155 5.24 19.02 -2.89
CA ALA A 155 4.46 18.12 -2.05
C ALA A 155 2.99 18.56 -2.04
N ALA A 156 2.06 17.64 -1.88
CA ALA A 156 0.62 17.96 -1.88
C ALA A 156 0.30 19.04 -0.83
N ASN A 157 -0.43 20.09 -1.24
CA ASN A 157 -0.75 21.24 -0.37
C ASN A 157 -1.72 20.89 0.77
N SER A 158 -2.34 19.70 0.75
CA SER A 158 -3.47 19.29 1.61
C SER A 158 -3.09 18.40 2.81
N THR A 159 -1.83 18.38 3.23
CA THR A 159 -1.34 17.29 4.08
C THR A 159 -0.80 17.84 5.39
N SER A 160 -1.10 17.15 6.49
CA SER A 160 -0.63 17.39 7.86
C SER A 160 0.89 17.30 8.01
N ILE A 161 1.65 17.75 7.01
CA ILE A 161 3.09 17.79 6.92
C ILE A 161 3.58 18.95 7.78
N TYR A 162 4.25 18.62 8.87
CA TYR A 162 4.90 19.60 9.73
C TYR A 162 6.38 19.77 9.38
N GLY A 163 6.96 18.87 8.57
CA GLY A 163 8.36 18.95 8.16
C GLY A 163 8.74 17.94 7.09
N PHE A 164 9.99 18.00 6.66
CA PHE A 164 10.59 17.06 5.71
C PHE A 164 11.85 16.44 6.28
N LYS A 165 12.24 15.27 5.77
CA LYS A 165 13.55 14.67 6.03
C LYS A 165 14.22 14.38 4.70
N VAL A 166 15.34 15.05 4.46
CA VAL A 166 16.20 14.81 3.30
C VAL A 166 17.30 13.85 3.73
N SER A 167 17.51 12.80 2.96
CA SER A 167 18.52 11.79 3.23
C SER A 167 19.29 11.43 1.97
N PHE A 168 20.57 11.13 2.13
CA PHE A 168 21.47 10.86 1.02
C PHE A 168 22.54 9.84 1.41
N GLN A 169 22.93 9.04 0.45
CA GLN A 169 23.91 7.97 0.60
C GLN A 169 24.62 7.70 -0.72
N ILE A 170 25.84 7.19 -0.66
CA ILE A 170 26.61 6.86 -1.87
C ILE A 170 26.01 5.58 -2.47
N THR A 171 26.03 5.46 -3.79
CA THR A 171 25.62 4.25 -4.50
C THR A 171 26.67 3.83 -5.51
N ALA A 172 26.83 2.52 -5.70
CA ALA A 172 27.56 1.96 -6.82
C ALA A 172 26.78 2.15 -8.14
N GLY A 173 27.46 2.03 -9.28
CA GLY A 173 26.86 2.11 -10.61
C GLY A 173 25.80 1.03 -10.89
N ASP A 174 25.82 -0.10 -10.16
CA ASP A 174 24.80 -1.16 -10.18
C ASP A 174 23.59 -0.84 -9.28
N GLY A 175 23.60 0.30 -8.60
CA GLY A 175 22.53 0.76 -7.74
C GLY A 175 22.56 0.21 -6.32
N ARG A 176 23.60 -0.55 -5.92
CA ARG A 176 23.83 -0.94 -4.53
C ARG A 176 24.20 0.26 -3.68
N VAL A 177 23.68 0.28 -2.45
CA VAL A 177 23.97 1.35 -1.48
C VAL A 177 25.33 1.11 -0.86
N LEU A 178 26.17 2.14 -0.87
CA LEU A 178 27.51 2.13 -0.30
C LEU A 178 27.60 3.21 0.79
N GLY A 179 28.12 2.83 1.96
CA GLY A 179 28.36 3.76 3.07
C GLY A 179 27.13 4.07 3.94
N SER A 180 27.30 5.05 4.83
CA SER A 180 26.31 5.39 5.86
C SER A 180 25.29 6.41 5.37
N LEU A 181 24.02 6.21 5.72
CA LEU A 181 22.93 7.14 5.45
C LEU A 181 23.12 8.45 6.22
N LYS A 182 23.27 9.56 5.50
CA LYS A 182 23.22 10.90 6.08
C LYS A 182 21.81 11.45 5.94
N SER A 183 21.30 12.12 6.96
CA SER A 183 19.96 12.71 6.89
C SER A 183 19.85 14.01 7.68
N ARG A 184 18.94 14.88 7.23
CA ARG A 184 18.64 16.16 7.85
C ARG A 184 17.13 16.40 7.85
N SER A 185 16.61 16.77 9.01
CA SER A 185 15.22 17.17 9.19
C SER A 185 15.08 18.67 8.91
N LEU A 186 14.01 19.03 8.23
CA LEU A 186 13.69 20.38 7.78
C LEU A 186 12.26 20.72 8.20
N PRO A 187 11.94 22.01 8.42
CA PRO A 187 10.56 22.47 8.59
C PRO A 187 9.74 22.27 7.30
N SER A 188 8.44 22.54 7.34
CA SER A 188 7.52 22.40 6.20
C SER A 188 7.77 23.41 5.05
N SER A 189 8.57 24.45 5.30
CA SER A 189 8.99 25.44 4.31
C SER A 189 10.35 26.02 4.73
N PRO A 190 11.31 26.26 3.81
CA PRO A 190 11.22 26.14 2.35
C PRO A 190 11.29 24.68 1.84
N ARG A 191 10.84 24.45 0.60
CA ARG A 191 10.85 23.12 -0.07
C ARG A 191 12.10 22.89 -0.92
N THR A 192 13.19 23.49 -0.47
CA THR A 192 14.51 23.44 -1.10
C THR A 192 15.55 23.19 -0.02
N PHE A 193 16.59 22.44 -0.36
CA PHE A 193 17.69 22.15 0.54
C PHE A 193 19.01 22.00 -0.23
N GLN A 194 20.01 22.79 0.15
CA GLN A 194 21.35 22.69 -0.41
C GLN A 194 22.13 21.62 0.35
N LEU A 195 22.53 20.58 -0.38
CA LEU A 195 23.45 19.56 0.11
C LEU A 195 24.88 20.02 -0.12
N GLU A 196 25.71 19.89 0.91
CA GLU A 196 27.12 20.28 0.89
C GLU A 196 28.00 19.12 1.37
N GLY A 197 29.30 19.20 1.08
CA GLY A 197 30.27 18.17 1.46
C GLY A 197 30.13 16.87 0.66
N LEU A 198 29.67 16.98 -0.58
CA LEU A 198 29.64 15.87 -1.53
C LEU A 198 31.04 15.62 -2.11
N ARG A 199 31.32 14.37 -2.45
CA ARG A 199 32.54 13.99 -3.14
C ARG A 199 32.31 14.12 -4.65
N PRO A 200 33.26 14.73 -5.38
CA PRO A 200 33.25 14.65 -6.84
C PRO A 200 33.18 13.20 -7.32
N ASP A 201 32.62 12.98 -8.50
CA ASP A 201 32.66 11.69 -9.23
C ASP A 201 32.03 10.52 -8.46
N THR A 202 31.08 10.84 -7.59
CA THR A 202 30.44 9.88 -6.72
C THR A 202 28.93 9.89 -6.98
N SER A 203 28.35 8.72 -7.25
CA SER A 203 26.90 8.59 -7.38
C SER A 203 26.22 8.61 -6.02
N TYR A 204 25.14 9.38 -5.93
CA TYR A 204 24.33 9.50 -4.72
C TYR A 204 22.88 9.10 -5.00
N LEU A 205 22.27 8.41 -4.03
CA LEU A 205 20.82 8.27 -3.91
C LEU A 205 20.33 9.30 -2.92
N ILE A 206 19.44 10.18 -3.37
CA ILE A 206 18.86 11.26 -2.56
C ILE A 206 17.37 11.03 -2.43
N CYS A 207 16.88 11.15 -1.21
CA CYS A 207 15.56 10.71 -0.79
C CYS A 207 14.91 11.78 0.10
N VAL A 208 13.71 12.25 -0.25
CA VAL A 208 12.93 13.24 0.52
C VAL A 208 11.67 12.60 1.07
N GLN A 209 11.47 12.71 2.39
CA GLN A 209 10.31 12.18 3.12
C GLN A 209 9.48 13.32 3.69
N GLY A 210 8.15 13.28 3.51
CA GLY A 210 7.23 14.15 4.24
C GLY A 210 6.93 13.60 5.64
N LEU A 211 7.06 14.44 6.68
CA LEU A 211 6.77 14.08 8.07
C LEU A 211 5.36 14.57 8.43
N THR A 212 4.45 13.65 8.73
CA THR A 212 3.06 13.95 9.06
C THR A 212 2.72 13.60 10.50
N THR A 213 1.82 14.36 11.11
CA THR A 213 1.17 13.92 12.35
C THR A 213 0.10 12.91 11.99
N ALA A 214 0.27 11.65 12.41
CA ALA A 214 -0.78 10.66 12.24
C ALA A 214 -2.06 11.13 12.94
N LEU A 215 -3.22 10.93 12.32
CA LEU A 215 -4.48 10.91 13.04
C LEU A 215 -4.31 9.88 14.17
N ARG A 216 -4.50 10.32 15.43
CA ARG A 216 -4.67 9.37 16.53
C ARG A 216 -5.75 8.38 16.09
N PRO A 217 -5.52 7.05 16.16
CA PRO A 217 -6.65 6.14 16.21
C PRO A 217 -7.51 6.64 17.37
N VAL A 218 -8.79 6.91 17.10
CA VAL A 218 -9.77 7.10 18.15
C VAL A 218 -9.87 5.75 18.85
N SER A 219 -9.00 5.51 19.83
CA SER A 219 -9.17 4.44 20.78
C SER A 219 -10.41 4.78 21.60
N ARG A 220 -11.57 4.33 21.11
CA ARG A 220 -12.71 4.04 21.97
C ARG A 220 -12.30 2.87 22.84
N ALA A 221 -11.63 3.17 23.94
CA ALA A 221 -11.58 2.33 25.12
C ALA A 221 -12.00 3.22 26.28
N ARG A 222 -13.27 3.07 26.69
CA ARG A 222 -13.74 3.57 27.98
C ARG A 222 -13.16 2.69 29.11
N PRO A 223 -13.11 3.23 30.34
CA PRO A 223 -12.14 2.81 31.34
C PRO A 223 -12.65 1.64 32.19
N HIS A 224 -11.75 0.75 32.59
CA HIS A 224 -11.93 -0.11 33.75
C HIS A 224 -10.74 0.11 34.70
N THR A 225 -11.02 0.94 35.72
CA THR A 225 -10.67 0.79 37.15
C THR A 225 -9.36 0.09 37.54
N GLN A 226 -8.44 0.91 38.09
CA GLN A 226 -7.80 0.82 39.42
C GLN A 226 -7.10 -0.50 39.81
N GLU A 227 -5.78 -0.58 39.65
CA GLU A 227 -4.73 -0.35 40.70
C GLU A 227 -4.71 -1.40 41.81
N ASP A 228 -3.67 -2.24 41.82
CA ASP A 228 -2.83 -2.47 43.00
C ASP A 228 -1.47 -3.13 42.65
N ALA A 229 -0.39 -2.53 43.19
CA ALA A 229 0.93 -3.05 43.62
C ALA A 229 1.81 -3.87 42.62
N SER A 230 3.15 -3.75 42.51
CA SER A 230 4.20 -3.11 43.31
C SER A 230 5.60 -3.27 42.64
N THR A 231 6.31 -2.16 42.38
CA THR A 231 7.79 -1.90 42.56
C THR A 231 8.87 -2.72 41.76
N PRO A 232 10.16 -2.29 41.67
CA PRO A 232 10.71 -1.69 40.43
C PRO A 232 12.02 -2.34 39.91
N ASP A 233 12.35 -2.16 38.62
CA ASP A 233 13.76 -1.91 38.22
C ASP A 233 13.91 -1.47 36.75
N HIS A 234 14.66 -0.39 36.55
CA HIS A 234 15.26 0.18 35.33
C HIS A 234 14.45 0.35 34.00
N PRO A 235 14.35 1.59 33.46
CA PRO A 235 14.12 1.87 32.03
C PRO A 235 15.37 2.51 31.35
N PRO A 236 15.37 2.80 30.04
CA PRO A 236 14.74 2.10 28.90
C PRO A 236 15.63 2.08 27.62
N VAL A 237 15.47 1.09 26.72
CA VAL A 237 15.54 1.36 25.26
C VAL A 237 14.57 0.46 24.49
N SER A 238 13.31 0.88 24.40
CA SER A 238 12.42 0.46 23.32
C SER A 238 11.73 1.69 22.76
N ARG A 239 12.46 2.44 21.92
CA ARG A 239 11.87 3.44 21.04
C ARG A 239 11.22 2.70 19.86
N PHE A 240 9.95 2.37 20.01
CA PHE A 240 9.05 2.29 18.86
C PHE A 240 7.96 3.35 19.04
N PRO A 241 8.12 4.55 18.46
CA PRO A 241 6.97 5.41 18.24
C PRO A 241 6.18 4.84 17.06
N GLY A 242 4.85 4.73 17.24
CA GLY A 242 3.91 4.38 16.17
C GLY A 242 4.24 5.13 14.89
N ALA A 243 4.49 4.38 13.82
CA ALA A 243 4.98 4.93 12.57
C ALA A 243 3.91 5.82 11.96
N ALA A 244 4.14 7.14 11.99
CA ALA A 244 3.61 8.01 10.95
C ALA A 244 4.12 7.48 9.61
N ARG A 245 3.22 7.13 8.68
CA ARG A 245 3.63 6.70 7.33
C ARG A 245 4.20 7.91 6.59
N ALA A 246 5.52 8.12 6.75
CA ALA A 246 6.27 9.07 5.94
C ALA A 246 6.36 8.53 4.51
N LEU A 247 5.94 9.33 3.53
CA LEU A 247 6.02 8.94 2.12
C LEU A 247 7.29 9.52 1.49
N LEU A 248 8.02 8.63 0.83
CA LEU A 248 9.38 8.86 0.35
C LEU A 248 9.42 8.92 -1.18
N ARG A 249 10.13 9.91 -1.72
CA ARG A 249 10.52 9.94 -3.14
C ARG A 249 12.03 10.08 -3.25
N CYS A 250 12.64 9.27 -4.11
CA CYS A 250 14.09 9.28 -4.31
C CYS A 250 14.47 9.54 -5.77
N ALA A 251 15.62 10.18 -5.97
CA ALA A 251 16.28 10.35 -7.26
C ALA A 251 17.71 9.81 -7.17
N ARG A 252 18.15 9.10 -8.21
CA ARG A 252 19.55 8.68 -8.40
C ARG A 252 20.24 9.66 -9.35
N HIS A 253 21.52 9.93 -9.12
CA HIS A 253 22.36 10.66 -10.06
C HIS A 253 23.50 9.77 -10.59
N CYS A 254 23.64 9.72 -11.91
CA CYS A 254 24.82 9.20 -12.59
C CYS A 254 25.84 10.34 -12.68
N ASP A 255 27.00 10.13 -12.05
CA ASP A 255 28.27 10.84 -12.25
C ASP A 255 28.23 12.39 -12.39
N VAL A 256 28.70 13.07 -11.34
CA VAL A 256 28.72 14.55 -11.21
C VAL A 256 29.48 15.25 -12.37
N ARG A 257 30.31 14.54 -13.14
CA ARG A 257 30.99 15.09 -14.34
C ARG A 257 30.13 15.15 -15.60
N ALA A 258 29.07 14.35 -15.71
CA ALA A 258 28.32 14.22 -16.96
C ALA A 258 27.38 15.41 -17.25
N CYS A 259 27.22 16.36 -16.32
CA CYS A 259 26.45 17.59 -16.52
C CYS A 259 27.30 18.84 -16.80
N THR A 260 28.64 18.75 -16.81
CA THR A 260 29.54 19.89 -17.05
C THR A 260 30.08 20.02 -18.48
N GLU A 261 29.72 19.13 -19.42
CA GLU A 261 30.15 19.21 -20.84
C GLU A 261 29.06 19.66 -21.82
N ARG A 262 28.13 20.52 -21.40
CA ARG A 262 27.34 21.33 -22.35
C ARG A 262 27.17 22.76 -21.88
N THR A 263 28.26 23.52 -21.91
CA THR A 263 28.18 24.98 -22.08
C THR A 263 28.93 25.40 -23.34
N SER A 264 28.15 25.96 -24.27
CA SER A 264 28.49 26.95 -25.29
C SER A 264 29.55 26.62 -26.36
N GLY A 265 29.12 26.62 -27.62
CA GLY A 265 29.88 27.26 -28.71
C GLY A 265 30.02 26.50 -30.03
N GLN A 266 28.97 26.50 -30.87
CA GLN A 266 28.92 27.09 -32.23
C GLN A 266 27.66 26.63 -32.97
#